data_AF-A0A7W4HAV0-F1
#
_entry.id   AF-A0A7W4HAV0-F1
#
_cell.length_a   1.000
_cell.length_b   1.000
_cell.length_c   1.000
_cell.angle_alpha   90.00
_cell.angle_beta   90.00
_cell.angle_gamma   90.00
#
_symmetry.space_group_name_H-M   'P 1'
#
loop_
_entity.id
_entity.type
_entity.pdbx_description
1 polymer ?
#
loop_
_entity_poly.entity_id
_entity_poly.type
_entity_poly.pdbx_seq_one_letter_code
_entity_poly.pdbx_strand_id
1 'polypeptide(L)'
;MFFKSLGIVAERPLPELLTYLFLLFILYSFGGWIVECIWTLITKRRLENRGFLFGPICPIYGVGSLLCVLFLAPLNLSWPATFFTMVILCDVIEYVTSVVLEKIYHVRWWDYTTGSLLHLNGRISLETSIGFGVGGIAILHLVQPIFTNFLAYFSPLTLLIVAIILAIIFIADIIFSTIAIANVTNRMTGGTIDLTAEIKKFSINYYKKASRLSRKIARSAFSQVEKAQKKAKRRVQNTFGPKDSSDK
;
A
#
# COMPACT_ATOMS: atom_id res chain seq x y z
N MET A 1 15.72 8.12 29.12
CA MET A 1 14.63 8.96 29.67
C MET A 1 13.55 9.28 28.62
N PHE A 2 13.91 9.50 27.35
CA PHE A 2 12.96 9.97 26.32
C PHE A 2 12.04 8.88 25.72
N PHE A 3 12.55 7.68 25.46
CA PHE A 3 11.68 6.56 25.09
C PHE A 3 10.67 6.17 26.19
N LYS A 4 10.93 6.56 27.46
CA LYS A 4 9.98 6.39 28.58
C LYS A 4 8.81 7.37 28.45
N SER A 5 9.00 8.61 27.99
CA SER A 5 7.90 9.58 27.81
C SER A 5 6.98 9.25 26.65
N LEU A 6 7.46 8.48 25.67
CA LEU A 6 6.63 7.94 24.57
C LEU A 6 6.03 6.56 24.87
N GLY A 7 6.39 5.95 26.01
CA GLY A 7 5.93 4.61 26.43
C GLY A 7 6.56 3.43 25.67
N ILE A 8 7.55 3.69 24.81
CA ILE A 8 8.12 2.71 23.86
C ILE A 8 9.23 1.89 24.52
N VAL A 9 10.09 2.52 25.31
CA VAL A 9 11.19 1.85 26.03
C VAL A 9 11.12 2.23 27.51
N ALA A 10 9.95 1.98 28.11
CA ALA A 10 9.96 1.58 29.51
C ALA A 10 10.78 0.28 29.63
N GLU A 11 11.25 -0.09 30.81
CA GLU A 11 12.03 -1.31 31.09
C GLU A 11 11.18 -2.58 30.86
N ARG A 12 10.67 -2.76 29.64
CA ARG A 12 9.88 -3.89 29.19
C ARG A 12 10.84 -5.02 28.86
N PRO A 13 10.55 -6.25 29.32
CA PRO A 13 11.20 -7.44 28.78
C PRO A 13 11.10 -7.47 27.25
N LEU A 14 12.10 -8.04 26.58
CA LEU A 14 12.14 -8.11 25.12
C LEU A 14 10.83 -8.62 24.47
N PRO A 15 10.16 -9.67 24.99
CA PRO A 15 8.88 -10.15 24.42
C PRO A 15 7.76 -9.11 24.49
N GLU A 16 7.68 -8.33 25.57
CA GLU A 16 6.68 -7.28 25.72
C GLU A 16 6.96 -6.09 24.80
N LEU A 17 8.24 -5.74 24.63
CA LEU A 17 8.63 -4.71 23.69
C LEU A 17 8.24 -5.09 22.25
N LEU A 18 8.56 -6.31 21.82
CA LEU A 18 8.21 -6.79 20.48
C LEU A 18 6.69 -6.82 20.26
N THR A 19 5.94 -7.27 21.27
CA THR A 19 4.47 -7.24 21.26
C THR A 19 3.94 -5.83 21.07
N TYR A 20 4.47 -4.87 21.84
CA TYR A 20 4.06 -3.47 21.79
C TYR A 20 4.38 -2.82 20.44
N LEU A 21 5.59 -3.03 19.91
CA LEU A 21 6.00 -2.51 18.60
C LEU A 21 5.17 -3.11 17.46
N PHE A 22 4.85 -4.40 17.54
CA PHE A 22 3.99 -5.05 16.56
C PHE A 22 2.56 -4.46 16.58
N LEU A 23 1.98 -4.25 17.76
CA LEU A 23 0.66 -3.64 17.88
C LEU A 23 0.65 -2.19 17.37
N LEU A 24 1.68 -1.39 17.67
CA LEU A 24 1.85 -0.06 17.10
C LEU A 24 1.93 -0.13 15.57
N PHE A 25 2.74 -1.04 15.02
CA PHE A 25 2.82 -1.26 13.58
C PHE A 25 1.45 -1.56 12.96
N ILE A 26 0.64 -2.42 13.58
CA ILE A 26 -0.72 -2.72 13.09
C ILE A 26 -1.62 -1.50 13.17
N LEU A 27 -1.63 -0.77 14.29
CA LEU A 27 -2.43 0.43 14.46
C LEU A 27 -2.07 1.52 13.44
N TYR A 28 -0.77 1.76 13.21
CA TYR A 28 -0.30 2.68 12.19
C TYR A 28 -0.66 2.24 10.78
N SER A 29 -0.52 0.95 10.48
CA SER A 29 -0.88 0.40 9.17
C SER A 29 -2.39 0.49 8.90
N PHE A 30 -3.21 0.29 9.93
CA PHE A 30 -4.67 0.46 9.86
C PHE A 30 -5.07 1.93 9.71
N GLY A 31 -4.44 2.83 10.47
CA GLY A 31 -4.63 4.27 10.31
C GLY A 31 -4.27 4.76 8.91
N GLY A 32 -3.15 4.30 8.35
CA GLY A 32 -2.77 4.57 6.96
C GLY A 32 -3.79 4.04 5.95
N TRP A 33 -4.34 2.84 6.19
CA TRP A 33 -5.44 2.31 5.36
C TRP A 33 -6.70 3.20 5.42
N ILE A 34 -7.05 3.76 6.59
CA ILE A 34 -8.15 4.72 6.69
C ILE A 34 -7.85 5.98 5.87
N VAL A 35 -6.63 6.52 5.96
CA VAL A 35 -6.21 7.69 5.18
C VAL A 35 -6.37 7.43 3.68
N GLU A 36 -5.92 6.27 3.18
CA GLU A 36 -6.12 5.87 1.78
C GLU A 36 -7.59 5.73 1.39
N CYS A 37 -8.42 5.17 2.27
CA CYS A 37 -9.86 5.05 2.03
C CYS A 37 -10.53 6.43 1.92
N ILE A 38 -10.17 7.36 2.81
CA ILE A 38 -10.68 8.74 2.77
C ILE A 38 -10.19 9.43 1.50
N TRP A 39 -8.91 9.29 1.17
CA TRP A 39 -8.32 9.90 -0.03
C TRP A 39 -8.99 9.40 -1.31
N THR A 40 -9.19 8.09 -1.44
CA THR A 40 -9.89 7.51 -2.60
C THR A 40 -11.37 7.88 -2.66
N LEU A 41 -12.03 8.01 -1.51
CA LEU A 41 -13.40 8.49 -1.45
C LEU A 41 -13.51 9.94 -1.97
N ILE A 42 -12.59 10.82 -1.56
CA ILE A 42 -12.58 12.23 -1.99
C ILE A 42 -12.23 12.34 -3.48
N THR A 43 -11.14 11.68 -3.91
CA THR A 43 -10.59 11.84 -5.26
C THR A 43 -11.35 11.07 -6.33
N LYS A 44 -11.82 9.85 -6.01
CA LYS A 44 -12.46 8.93 -6.98
C LYS A 44 -13.95 8.71 -6.72
N ARG A 45 -14.51 9.27 -5.64
CA ARG A 45 -15.91 9.07 -5.20
C ARG A 45 -16.27 7.60 -4.97
N ARG A 46 -15.27 6.77 -4.65
CA ARG A 46 -15.43 5.34 -4.38
C ARG A 46 -14.42 4.90 -3.32
N LEU A 47 -14.87 4.08 -2.38
CA LEU A 47 -13.98 3.45 -1.40
C LEU A 47 -13.20 2.33 -2.08
N GLU A 48 -11.88 2.46 -2.12
CA GLU A 48 -11.00 1.44 -2.68
C GLU A 48 -9.93 1.03 -1.70
N ASN A 49 -9.73 -0.28 -1.53
CA ASN A 49 -8.53 -0.77 -0.86
C ASN A 49 -7.37 -0.81 -1.86
N ARG A 50 -6.61 0.28 -1.95
CA ARG A 50 -5.40 0.38 -2.79
C ARG A 50 -4.11 -0.15 -2.16
N GLY A 51 -4.14 -0.62 -0.92
CA GLY A 51 -2.95 -1.21 -0.29
C GLY A 51 -2.48 -2.47 -1.02
N PHE A 52 -1.30 -3.00 -0.69
CA PHE A 52 -0.88 -4.32 -1.22
C PHE A 52 -1.79 -5.46 -0.70
N LEU A 53 -2.18 -5.39 0.58
CA LEU A 53 -2.93 -6.43 1.27
C LEU A 53 -4.44 -6.38 1.03
N PHE A 54 -5.14 -7.51 1.05
CA PHE A 54 -6.61 -7.54 0.92
C PHE A 54 -7.33 -6.99 2.15
N GLY A 55 -6.75 -7.19 3.33
CA GLY A 55 -7.24 -6.66 4.59
C GLY A 55 -7.02 -5.15 4.72
N PRO A 56 -7.55 -4.56 5.81
CA PRO A 56 -7.48 -3.12 6.07
C PRO A 56 -6.12 -2.70 6.65
N ILE A 57 -5.02 -3.18 6.09
CA ILE A 57 -3.68 -2.95 6.60
C ILE A 57 -2.82 -2.43 5.45
N CYS A 58 -2.23 -1.25 5.63
CA CYS A 58 -1.27 -0.69 4.70
C CYS A 58 0.14 -0.67 5.32
N PRO A 59 0.97 -1.71 5.10
CA PRO A 59 2.23 -1.90 5.84
C PRO A 59 3.22 -0.75 5.72
N ILE A 60 3.25 -0.05 4.58
CA ILE A 60 4.18 1.07 4.35
C ILE A 60 3.96 2.21 5.36
N TYR A 61 2.71 2.48 5.74
CA TYR A 61 2.38 3.45 6.79
C TYR A 61 2.82 2.97 8.16
N GLY A 62 2.67 1.68 8.46
CA GLY A 62 3.17 1.06 9.68
C GLY A 62 4.67 1.19 9.83
N VAL A 63 5.42 0.84 8.79
CA VAL A 63 6.88 0.95 8.75
C VAL A 63 7.31 2.40 8.89
N GLY A 64 6.79 3.31 8.05
CA GLY A 64 7.17 4.73 8.08
C GLY A 64 6.90 5.39 9.44
N SER A 65 5.73 5.12 10.04
CA SER A 65 5.37 5.67 11.35
C SER A 65 6.22 5.08 12.47
N LEU A 66 6.50 3.78 12.44
CA LEU A 66 7.34 3.14 13.45
C LEU A 66 8.78 3.63 13.37
N LEU A 67 9.32 3.81 12.16
CA LEU A 67 10.65 4.40 11.96
C LEU A 67 10.69 5.86 12.44
N CYS A 68 9.68 6.66 12.12
CA CYS A 68 9.53 8.02 12.65
C CYS A 68 9.62 8.03 14.18
N VAL A 69 8.83 7.19 14.83
CA VAL A 69 8.74 7.12 16.28
C VAL A 69 10.03 6.60 16.92
N LEU A 70 10.68 5.59 16.33
CA LEU A 70 11.89 5.00 16.89
C LEU A 70 13.14 5.85 16.67
N PHE A 71 13.26 6.51 15.52
CA PHE A 71 14.47 7.22 15.12
C PHE A 71 14.38 8.74 15.30
N LEU A 72 13.24 9.36 15.00
CA LEU A 72 13.14 10.83 15.04
C LEU A 72 12.67 11.32 16.40
N ALA A 73 11.79 10.60 17.08
CA ALA A 73 11.31 11.03 18.38
C ALA A 73 12.45 11.29 19.38
N PRO A 74 13.47 10.41 19.54
CA PRO A 74 14.60 10.66 20.44
C PRO A 74 15.40 11.93 20.13
N LEU A 75 15.39 12.39 18.87
CA LEU A 75 16.17 13.53 18.41
C LEU A 75 15.58 14.88 18.83
N ASN A 76 14.31 14.93 19.27
CA ASN A 76 13.65 16.16 19.70
C ASN A 76 13.76 17.31 18.70
N LEU A 77 13.57 16.99 17.42
CA LEU A 77 13.67 17.96 16.34
C LEU A 77 12.57 19.01 16.45
N SER A 78 12.88 20.24 16.02
CA SER A 78 11.87 21.28 15.82
C SER A 78 10.87 20.85 14.74
N TRP A 79 9.67 21.42 14.71
CA TRP A 79 8.64 21.04 13.73
C TRP A 79 9.13 21.13 12.28
N PRO A 80 9.86 22.20 11.84
CA PRO A 80 10.43 22.24 10.50
C PRO A 80 11.45 21.11 10.26
N ALA A 81 12.32 20.82 11.22
CA ALA A 81 13.31 19.75 11.08
C ALA A 81 12.66 18.36 11.00
N THR A 82 11.63 18.10 11.82
CA THR A 82 10.79 16.90 11.73
C THR A 82 10.13 16.78 10.37
N PHE A 83 9.53 17.86 9.87
CA PHE A 83 8.88 17.89 8.55
C PHE A 83 9.84 17.46 7.44
N PHE A 84 10.99 18.12 7.31
CA PHE A 84 11.93 17.83 6.22
C PHE A 84 12.59 16.45 6.38
N THR A 85 12.86 16.01 7.60
CA THR A 85 13.42 14.67 7.83
C THR A 85 12.40 13.59 7.47
N MET A 86 11.12 13.83 7.76
CA MET A 86 10.03 12.91 7.41
C MET A 86 9.74 12.85 5.93
N VAL A 87 9.81 13.99 5.23
CA VAL A 87 9.78 14.03 3.76
C VAL A 87 10.84 13.08 3.20
N ILE A 88 12.10 13.27 3.59
CA ILE A 88 13.22 12.48 3.06
C ILE A 88 13.06 11.00 3.41
N LEU A 89 12.75 10.68 4.67
CA LEU A 89 12.61 9.30 5.14
C LEU A 89 11.51 8.56 4.38
N CYS A 90 10.32 9.15 4.28
CA CYS A 90 9.18 8.52 3.63
C CYS A 90 9.35 8.47 2.11
N ASP A 91 9.90 9.50 1.47
CA ASP A 91 10.17 9.48 0.02
C ASP A 91 11.16 8.36 -0.32
N VAL A 92 12.20 8.15 0.49
CA VAL A 92 13.13 7.03 0.28
C VAL A 92 12.40 5.70 0.42
N ILE A 93 11.59 5.52 1.47
CA ILE A 93 10.82 4.29 1.68
C ILE A 93 9.85 4.04 0.52
N GLU A 94 9.09 5.06 0.13
CA GLU A 94 8.11 4.99 -0.96
C GLU A 94 8.81 4.66 -2.28
N TYR A 95 9.86 5.39 -2.63
CA TYR A 95 10.60 5.16 -3.86
C TYR A 95 11.19 3.75 -3.93
N VAL A 96 11.88 3.31 -2.87
CA VAL A 96 12.48 1.96 -2.80
C VAL A 96 11.39 0.89 -2.87
N THR A 97 10.29 1.05 -2.14
CA THR A 97 9.17 0.10 -2.16
C THR A 97 8.57 0.00 -3.56
N SER A 98 8.36 1.13 -4.24
CA SER A 98 7.87 1.18 -5.62
C SER A 98 8.78 0.40 -6.58
N VAL A 99 10.11 0.59 -6.48
CA VAL A 99 11.09 -0.11 -7.32
C VAL A 99 11.11 -1.61 -7.04
N VAL A 100 11.15 -2.01 -5.76
CA VAL A 100 11.21 -3.42 -5.37
C VAL A 100 9.96 -4.16 -5.83
N LEU A 101 8.77 -3.59 -5.58
CA LEU A 101 7.52 -4.20 -5.98
C LEU A 101 7.39 -4.29 -7.50
N GLU A 102 7.78 -3.25 -8.25
CA GLU A 102 7.79 -3.30 -9.72
C GLU A 102 8.76 -4.37 -10.24
N LYS A 103 9.91 -4.57 -9.60
CA LYS A 103 10.87 -5.61 -10.02
C LYS A 103 10.36 -7.03 -9.77
N ILE A 104 9.64 -7.25 -8.66
CA ILE A 104 9.11 -8.57 -8.30
C ILE A 104 7.88 -8.92 -9.13
N TYR A 105 7.00 -7.94 -9.38
CA TYR A 105 5.67 -8.20 -9.93
C TYR A 105 5.43 -7.58 -11.31
N HIS A 106 6.38 -6.81 -11.86
CA HIS A 106 6.29 -6.18 -13.18
C HIS A 106 5.09 -5.23 -13.35
N VAL A 107 4.57 -4.69 -12.26
CA VAL A 107 3.45 -3.72 -12.20
C VAL A 107 3.74 -2.65 -11.14
N ARG A 108 3.12 -1.47 -11.29
CA ARG A 108 3.19 -0.39 -10.29
C ARG A 108 1.96 -0.36 -9.39
N TRP A 109 2.18 -0.12 -8.09
CA TRP A 109 1.11 0.05 -7.11
C TRP A 109 0.58 1.48 -7.05
N TRP A 110 1.39 2.44 -7.48
CA TRP A 110 1.01 3.83 -7.63
C TRP A 110 1.86 4.46 -8.74
N ASP A 111 1.29 5.47 -9.38
CA ASP A 111 1.98 6.26 -10.41
C ASP A 111 1.51 7.72 -10.38
N TYR A 112 2.44 8.63 -10.10
CA TYR A 112 2.20 10.07 -9.98
C TYR A 112 2.49 10.86 -11.27
N THR A 113 2.71 10.17 -12.40
CA THR A 113 3.00 10.85 -13.67
C THR A 113 1.85 11.71 -14.19
N THR A 114 0.61 11.35 -13.82
CA THR A 114 -0.59 12.06 -14.25
C THR A 114 -1.29 12.69 -13.04
N GLY A 115 -1.31 14.02 -13.00
CA GLY A 115 -2.09 14.78 -12.02
C GLY A 115 -1.38 15.16 -10.72
N SER A 116 -0.07 14.90 -10.60
CA SER A 116 0.77 15.38 -9.49
C SER A 116 1.91 16.28 -10.00
N LEU A 117 2.28 17.27 -9.19
CA LEU A 117 3.38 18.19 -9.46
C LEU A 117 4.70 17.60 -8.98
N LEU A 118 5.78 17.91 -9.72
CA LEU A 118 7.17 17.61 -9.35
C LEU A 118 7.34 16.15 -8.88
N HIS A 119 7.02 15.21 -9.76
CA HIS A 119 7.19 13.78 -9.50
C HIS A 119 8.58 13.28 -9.91
N LEU A 120 9.10 12.28 -9.21
CA LEU A 120 10.31 11.57 -9.62
C LEU A 120 9.96 10.18 -10.16
N ASN A 121 10.09 10.00 -11.48
CA ASN A 121 9.77 8.76 -12.22
C ASN A 121 8.33 8.23 -11.99
N GLY A 122 7.42 9.08 -11.48
CA GLY A 122 6.07 8.70 -11.07
C GLY A 122 6.00 7.95 -9.74
N ARG A 123 7.10 7.80 -8.98
CA ARG A 123 7.15 6.97 -7.77
C ARG A 123 6.93 7.75 -6.48
N ILE A 124 7.32 9.02 -6.48
CA ILE A 124 7.08 9.99 -5.40
C ILE A 124 6.66 11.31 -6.06
N SER A 125 5.99 12.18 -5.31
CA SER A 125 5.50 13.48 -5.78
C SER A 125 5.60 14.52 -4.68
N LEU A 126 5.64 15.81 -5.05
CA LEU A 126 5.73 16.87 -4.04
C LEU A 126 4.51 16.85 -3.09
N GLU A 127 3.32 16.55 -3.58
CA GLU A 127 2.11 16.49 -2.75
C GLU A 127 2.20 15.38 -1.70
N THR A 128 2.70 14.20 -2.08
CA THR A 128 2.90 13.09 -1.14
C THR A 128 4.02 13.40 -0.16
N SER A 129 5.13 13.97 -0.62
CA SER A 129 6.22 14.46 0.22
C SER A 129 5.72 15.43 1.31
N ILE A 130 4.94 16.45 0.93
CA ILE A 130 4.35 17.40 1.89
C ILE A 130 3.44 16.65 2.89
N GLY A 131 2.62 15.73 2.39
CA GLY A 131 1.80 14.85 3.22
C GLY A 131 2.61 14.06 4.25
N PHE A 132 3.78 13.54 3.86
CA PHE A 132 4.69 12.83 4.78
C PHE A 132 5.27 13.73 5.85
N GLY A 133 5.68 14.96 5.50
CA GLY A 133 6.18 15.93 6.46
C GLY A 133 5.13 16.31 7.51
N VAL A 134 3.91 16.66 7.07
CA VAL A 134 2.79 16.96 7.99
C VAL A 134 2.40 15.73 8.80
N GLY A 135 2.30 14.58 8.13
CA GLY A 135 1.94 13.30 8.75
C GLY A 135 2.94 12.89 9.83
N GLY A 136 4.23 13.12 9.62
CA GLY A 136 5.27 12.84 10.61
C GLY A 136 5.15 13.67 11.88
N ILE A 137 4.86 14.98 11.74
CA ILE A 137 4.56 15.84 12.90
C ILE A 137 3.31 15.31 13.63
N ALA A 138 2.24 15.00 12.88
CA ALA A 138 1.01 14.46 13.46
C ALA A 138 1.24 13.12 14.16
N ILE A 139 2.08 12.23 13.60
CA ILE A 139 2.43 10.96 14.22
C ILE A 139 3.09 11.18 15.57
N LEU A 140 4.13 12.02 15.65
CA LEU A 140 4.88 12.21 16.89
C LEU A 140 4.08 12.92 17.98
N HIS A 141 3.27 13.92 17.61
CA HIS A 141 2.63 14.82 18.57
C HIS A 141 1.15 14.50 18.84
N LEU A 142 0.48 13.75 17.98
CA LEU A 142 -0.94 13.41 18.13
C LEU A 142 -1.17 11.91 18.16
N VAL A 143 -0.76 11.19 17.12
CA VAL A 143 -1.14 9.77 16.96
C VAL A 143 -0.40 8.87 17.95
N GLN A 144 0.92 9.03 18.12
CA GLN A 144 1.71 8.22 19.04
C GLN A 144 1.22 8.33 20.50
N PRO A 145 0.97 9.53 21.06
CA PRO A 145 0.38 9.64 22.39
C PRO A 145 -0.98 8.95 22.52
N ILE A 146 -1.86 9.08 21.52
CA ILE A 146 -3.17 8.41 21.50
C ILE A 146 -2.98 6.88 21.54
N PHE A 147 -2.13 6.33 20.69
CA PHE A 147 -1.89 4.88 20.63
C PHE A 147 -1.19 4.36 21.88
N THR A 148 -0.22 5.10 22.44
CA THR A 148 0.39 4.74 23.71
C THR A 148 -0.64 4.66 24.83
N ASN A 149 -1.48 5.68 24.97
CA ASN A 149 -2.52 5.71 26.00
C ASN A 149 -3.57 4.62 25.78
N PHE A 150 -3.97 4.38 24.53
CA PHE A 150 -4.88 3.30 24.18
C PHE A 150 -4.34 1.92 24.58
N LEU A 151 -3.09 1.62 24.22
CA LEU A 151 -2.46 0.34 24.55
C LEU A 151 -2.20 0.18 26.06
N ALA A 152 -2.02 1.29 26.79
CA ALA A 152 -1.80 1.28 28.23
C ALA A 152 -3.01 0.82 29.06
N TYR A 153 -4.23 0.82 28.49
CA TYR A 153 -5.43 0.29 29.17
C TYR A 153 -5.43 -1.23 29.32
N PHE A 154 -4.56 -1.95 28.61
CA PHE A 154 -4.58 -3.41 28.55
C PHE A 154 -3.41 -4.01 29.32
N SER A 155 -3.66 -5.19 29.92
CA SER A 155 -2.61 -5.96 30.58
C SER A 155 -1.59 -6.50 29.56
N PRO A 156 -0.32 -6.76 29.95
CA PRO A 156 0.67 -7.35 29.05
C PRO A 156 0.22 -8.68 28.42
N LEU A 157 -0.49 -9.52 29.18
CA LEU A 157 -1.04 -10.78 28.67
C LEU A 157 -2.12 -10.54 27.59
N THR A 158 -3.01 -9.57 27.81
CA THR A 158 -4.03 -9.19 26.82
C THR A 158 -3.38 -8.71 25.53
N LEU A 159 -2.38 -7.83 25.63
CA LEU A 159 -1.64 -7.32 24.47
C LEU A 159 -0.96 -8.46 23.71
N LEU A 160 -0.34 -9.41 24.41
CA LEU A 160 0.30 -10.58 23.80
C LEU A 160 -0.70 -11.46 23.04
N ILE A 161 -1.83 -11.79 23.65
CA ILE A 161 -2.87 -12.61 23.00
C ILE A 161 -3.40 -11.90 21.74
N VAL A 162 -3.71 -10.61 21.83
CA VAL A 162 -4.17 -9.80 20.69
C VAL A 162 -3.11 -9.74 19.60
N ALA A 163 -1.85 -9.53 19.96
CA ALA A 163 -0.74 -9.50 19.01
C ALA A 163 -0.59 -10.83 18.27
N ILE A 164 -0.68 -11.98 18.96
CA ILE A 164 -0.61 -13.30 18.34
C ILE A 164 -1.75 -13.50 17.33
N ILE A 165 -2.98 -13.16 17.71
CA ILE A 165 -4.15 -13.28 16.82
C ILE A 165 -3.97 -12.40 15.58
N LEU A 166 -3.59 -11.13 15.77
CA LEU A 166 -3.36 -10.19 14.67
C LEU A 166 -2.18 -10.61 13.79
N ALA A 167 -1.12 -11.20 14.37
CA ALA A 167 0.01 -11.72 13.60
C ALA A 167 -0.42 -12.88 12.69
N ILE A 168 -1.24 -13.82 13.20
CA ILE A 168 -1.78 -14.92 12.37
C ILE A 168 -2.61 -14.36 11.21
N ILE A 169 -3.50 -13.40 11.47
CA ILE A 169 -4.33 -12.76 10.44
C ILE A 169 -3.46 -12.03 9.41
N PHE A 170 -2.50 -11.24 9.88
CA PHE A 170 -1.60 -10.46 9.04
C PHE A 170 -0.72 -11.34 8.14
N ILE A 171 -0.14 -12.41 8.69
CA ILE A 171 0.66 -13.38 7.93
C ILE A 171 -0.21 -14.09 6.89
N ALA A 172 -1.41 -14.53 7.27
CA ALA A 172 -2.33 -15.15 6.34
C ALA A 172 -2.67 -14.20 5.17
N ASP A 173 -2.97 -12.92 5.45
CA ASP A 173 -3.26 -11.92 4.43
C ASP A 173 -2.06 -11.63 3.53
N ILE A 174 -0.85 -11.55 4.07
CA ILE A 174 0.39 -11.44 3.26
C ILE A 174 0.50 -12.62 2.30
N ILE A 175 0.33 -13.85 2.79
CA ILE A 175 0.44 -15.07 1.98
C ILE A 175 -0.61 -15.05 0.87
N PHE A 176 -1.88 -14.82 1.22
CA PHE A 176 -2.98 -14.79 0.25
C PHE A 176 -2.81 -13.66 -0.76
N SER A 177 -2.46 -12.45 -0.33
CA SER A 177 -2.22 -11.29 -1.20
C SER A 177 -1.06 -11.56 -2.16
N THR A 178 0.05 -12.11 -1.65
CA THR A 178 1.23 -12.44 -2.47
C THR A 178 0.90 -13.48 -3.54
N ILE A 179 0.26 -14.59 -3.17
CA ILE A 179 -0.13 -15.65 -4.12
C ILE A 179 -1.12 -15.10 -5.14
N ALA A 180 -2.11 -14.33 -4.68
CA ALA A 180 -3.14 -13.74 -5.52
C ALA A 180 -2.55 -12.79 -6.56
N ILE A 181 -1.65 -11.90 -6.15
CA ILE A 181 -1.04 -10.90 -7.02
C ILE A 181 -0.07 -11.59 -7.99
N ALA A 182 0.81 -12.47 -7.51
CA ALA A 182 1.78 -13.17 -8.36
C ALA A 182 1.10 -13.97 -9.48
N ASN A 183 -0.01 -14.65 -9.19
CA ASN A 183 -0.77 -15.41 -10.20
C ASN A 183 -1.41 -14.52 -11.28
N VAL A 184 -1.69 -13.27 -10.93
CA VAL A 184 -2.35 -12.30 -11.81
C VAL A 184 -1.32 -11.56 -12.65
N THR A 185 -0.23 -11.09 -12.04
CA THR A 185 0.81 -10.34 -12.73
C THR A 185 1.63 -11.21 -13.68
N ASN A 186 1.87 -12.48 -13.33
CA ASN A 186 2.45 -13.45 -14.27
C ASN A 186 1.63 -13.63 -15.57
N ARG A 187 0.35 -13.22 -15.56
CA ARG A 187 -0.55 -13.27 -16.72
C ARG A 187 -0.80 -11.89 -17.36
N MET A 188 -0.39 -10.81 -16.69
CA MET A 188 -0.56 -9.43 -17.12
C MET A 188 0.80 -8.73 -17.07
N THR A 189 1.60 -8.88 -18.11
CA THR A 189 2.89 -8.20 -18.23
C THR A 189 2.74 -6.81 -18.87
N GLY A 190 3.44 -5.80 -18.33
CA GLY A 190 3.87 -4.63 -19.10
C GLY A 190 3.05 -3.33 -18.99
N GLY A 191 2.62 -2.92 -17.79
CA GLY A 191 1.98 -1.61 -17.60
C GLY A 191 2.65 -0.75 -16.54
N THR A 192 2.87 0.54 -16.84
CA THR A 192 3.32 1.57 -15.88
C THR A 192 2.15 2.21 -15.10
N ILE A 193 0.94 1.69 -15.26
CA ILE A 193 -0.30 2.24 -14.69
C ILE A 193 -0.59 1.54 -13.36
N ASP A 194 -1.08 2.29 -12.36
CA ASP A 194 -1.63 1.72 -11.11
C ASP A 194 -2.82 0.80 -11.44
N LEU A 195 -2.61 -0.50 -11.26
CA LEU A 195 -3.60 -1.56 -11.50
C LEU A 195 -4.04 -2.24 -10.19
N THR A 196 -3.76 -1.64 -9.04
CA THR A 196 -3.91 -2.33 -7.74
C THR A 196 -5.37 -2.73 -7.48
N ALA A 197 -6.31 -1.82 -7.78
CA ALA A 197 -7.74 -2.09 -7.60
C ALA A 197 -8.24 -3.19 -8.56
N GLU A 198 -7.77 -3.17 -9.80
CA GLU A 198 -8.10 -4.14 -10.86
C GLU A 198 -7.54 -5.51 -10.52
N ILE A 199 -6.28 -5.59 -10.09
CA ILE A 199 -5.63 -6.84 -9.66
C ILE A 199 -6.42 -7.44 -8.50
N LYS A 200 -6.73 -6.66 -7.45
CA LYS A 200 -7.51 -7.17 -6.31
C LYS A 200 -8.90 -7.61 -6.71
N LYS A 201 -9.61 -6.83 -7.52
CA LYS A 201 -10.94 -7.20 -8.02
C LYS A 201 -10.87 -8.48 -8.84
N PHE A 202 -9.84 -8.66 -9.66
CA PHE A 202 -9.59 -9.88 -10.41
C PHE A 202 -9.29 -11.06 -9.50
N SER A 203 -8.40 -10.90 -8.52
CA SER A 203 -8.03 -11.93 -7.54
C SER A 203 -9.23 -12.37 -6.72
N ILE A 204 -9.98 -11.44 -6.13
CA ILE A 204 -11.23 -11.73 -5.40
C ILE A 204 -12.20 -12.47 -6.32
N ASN A 205 -12.36 -11.99 -7.55
CA ASN A 205 -13.20 -12.67 -8.51
C ASN A 205 -12.69 -14.07 -8.78
N TYR A 206 -11.39 -14.30 -9.02
CA TYR A 206 -10.74 -15.60 -9.26
C TYR A 206 -10.96 -16.58 -8.10
N TYR A 207 -10.81 -16.14 -6.86
CA TYR A 207 -11.05 -16.97 -5.67
C TYR A 207 -12.54 -17.22 -5.40
N LYS A 208 -13.42 -16.21 -5.53
CA LYS A 208 -14.89 -16.41 -5.50
C LYS A 208 -15.35 -17.38 -6.58
N LYS A 209 -14.66 -17.32 -7.71
CA LYS A 209 -14.89 -18.15 -8.87
C LYS A 209 -14.41 -19.59 -8.65
N ALA A 210 -13.30 -19.81 -7.94
CA ALA A 210 -12.67 -21.12 -7.80
C ALA A 210 -13.56 -22.25 -7.23
N SER A 211 -14.77 -21.99 -6.72
CA SER A 211 -15.73 -23.01 -6.28
C SER A 211 -16.49 -23.78 -7.40
N ARG A 212 -15.90 -23.96 -8.59
CA ARG A 212 -16.35 -24.76 -9.79
C ARG A 212 -17.10 -24.02 -10.91
N LEU A 213 -18.01 -23.09 -10.62
CA LEU A 213 -18.83 -22.40 -11.65
C LEU A 213 -18.01 -21.47 -12.58
N SER A 214 -16.88 -21.02 -12.10
CA SER A 214 -16.09 -19.99 -12.77
C SER A 214 -15.26 -20.36 -13.96
N ARG A 215 -14.79 -21.61 -14.03
CA ARG A 215 -13.91 -22.03 -15.12
C ARG A 215 -14.65 -21.89 -16.45
N LYS A 216 -15.98 -22.03 -16.42
CA LYS A 216 -16.87 -21.85 -17.57
C LYS A 216 -17.08 -20.36 -17.92
N ILE A 217 -17.29 -19.50 -16.93
CA ILE A 217 -17.52 -18.05 -17.13
C ILE A 217 -16.23 -17.30 -17.47
N ALA A 218 -15.10 -17.71 -16.88
CA ALA A 218 -13.79 -17.15 -17.21
C ALA A 218 -13.42 -17.47 -18.66
N ARG A 219 -13.63 -18.71 -19.12
CA ARG A 219 -13.39 -19.10 -20.53
C ARG A 219 -14.26 -18.30 -21.50
N SER A 220 -15.54 -18.08 -21.19
CA SER A 220 -16.41 -17.28 -22.07
C SER A 220 -16.01 -15.80 -22.10
N ALA A 221 -15.63 -15.23 -20.96
CA ALA A 221 -15.17 -13.84 -20.87
C ALA A 221 -13.82 -13.63 -21.60
N PHE A 222 -12.85 -14.52 -21.42
CA PHE A 222 -11.57 -14.45 -22.15
C PHE A 222 -11.76 -14.56 -23.66
N SER A 223 -12.68 -15.42 -24.14
CA SER A 223 -13.02 -15.52 -25.56
C SER A 223 -13.62 -14.22 -26.14
N GLN A 224 -14.43 -13.52 -25.35
CA GLN A 224 -15.04 -12.24 -25.77
C GLN A 224 -13.99 -11.12 -25.86
N VAL A 225 -13.11 -11.04 -24.87
CA VAL A 225 -12.03 -10.04 -24.84
C VAL A 225 -11.05 -10.27 -25.99
N GLU A 226 -10.67 -11.52 -26.28
CA GLU A 226 -9.78 -11.83 -27.41
C GLU A 226 -10.40 -11.42 -28.76
N LYS A 227 -11.70 -11.67 -28.95
CA LYS A 227 -12.44 -11.23 -30.15
C LYS A 227 -12.51 -9.71 -30.26
N ALA A 228 -12.75 -9.01 -29.14
CA ALA A 228 -12.78 -7.56 -29.09
C ALA A 228 -11.40 -6.96 -29.41
N GLN A 229 -10.31 -7.52 -28.87
CA GLN A 229 -8.95 -7.10 -29.17
C GLN A 229 -8.56 -7.33 -30.63
N LYS A 230 -8.89 -8.49 -31.22
CA LYS A 230 -8.71 -8.75 -32.66
C LYS A 230 -9.47 -7.75 -33.53
N LYS A 231 -10.69 -7.39 -33.14
CA LYS A 231 -11.51 -6.40 -33.86
C LYS A 231 -10.96 -4.98 -33.74
N ALA A 232 -10.48 -4.59 -32.56
CA ALA A 232 -9.83 -3.30 -32.32
C ALA A 232 -8.51 -3.19 -33.11
N LYS A 233 -7.68 -4.24 -33.11
CA LYS A 233 -6.43 -4.30 -33.88
C LYS A 233 -6.68 -4.18 -35.39
N ARG A 234 -7.70 -4.85 -35.92
CA ARG A 234 -8.13 -4.70 -37.33
C ARG A 234 -8.63 -3.29 -37.65
N ARG A 235 -9.38 -2.65 -36.75
CA ARG A 235 -9.80 -1.25 -36.94
C ARG A 235 -8.62 -0.29 -36.96
N VAL A 236 -7.68 -0.44 -36.01
CA VAL A 236 -6.47 0.39 -35.97
C VAL A 236 -5.62 0.18 -37.23
N GLN A 237 -5.47 -1.05 -37.72
CA GLN A 237 -4.80 -1.32 -39.01
C GLN A 237 -5.54 -0.72 -40.21
N ASN A 238 -6.87 -0.73 -40.23
CA ASN A 238 -7.64 -0.13 -41.33
C ASN A 238 -7.68 1.41 -41.27
N THR A 239 -7.51 2.01 -40.09
CA THR A 239 -7.57 3.48 -39.90
C THR A 239 -6.18 4.14 -39.93
N PHE A 240 -5.14 3.44 -39.50
CA PHE A 240 -3.77 3.96 -39.37
C PHE A 240 -2.70 3.08 -40.03
N GLY A 241 -3.11 2.01 -40.74
CA GLY A 241 -2.18 1.24 -41.57
C GLY A 241 -1.74 2.06 -42.79
N PRO A 242 -0.59 1.71 -43.41
CA PRO A 242 -0.16 2.38 -44.62
C PRO A 242 -1.27 2.28 -45.67
N LYS A 243 -1.69 3.40 -46.25
CA LYS A 243 -2.43 3.33 -47.52
C LYS A 243 -1.48 2.72 -48.52
N ASP A 244 -1.82 1.55 -49.07
CA ASP A 244 -1.14 1.03 -50.25
C ASP A 244 -1.17 2.14 -51.31
N SER A 245 -0.01 2.72 -51.59
CA SER A 245 0.25 3.48 -52.80
C SER A 245 0.42 2.48 -53.93
N SER A 246 -0.69 1.90 -54.36
CA SER A 246 -0.82 1.19 -55.63
C SER A 246 -1.97 1.83 -56.39
N ASP A 247 -1.69 2.97 -57.00
CA ASP A 247 -2.29 3.33 -58.28
C ASP A 247 -1.53 4.51 -58.91
N LYS A 248 -0.93 4.20 -60.08
CA LYS A 248 -0.19 5.00 -61.06
C LYS A 248 1.33 5.11 -60.89
#